data_AF-A0A7S3SIR5-F1
#
_entry.id   AF-A0A7S3SIR5-F1
#
_cell.length_a   1.000
_cell.length_b   1.000
_cell.length_c   1.000
_cell.angle_alpha   90.00
_cell.angle_beta   90.00
_cell.angle_gamma   90.00
#
_symmetry.space_group_name_H-M   'P 1'
#
loop_
_entity.id
_entity.type
_entity.pdbx_description
1 polymer ?
#
loop_
_entity_poly.entity_id
_entity_poly.type
_entity_poly.pdbx_seq_one_letter_code
_entity_poly.pdbx_strand_id
1 'polypeptide(L)'
;GEHVEMSLRTWRCHGRIIMVPCARIAHMFRSASPYTRHGDVMLRNSARVGLVWLDNHLHKFYKADPQYLKIDAGNVKERLALRKRLKCKSMDWYLDNIYPELKLKWPTDPPR
;
A
#
# COMPACT_ATOMS: atom_id res chain seq x y z
N GLY A 1 1.57 -1.06 7.52
CA GLY A 1 1.99 -1.46 6.15
C GLY A 1 1.29 -2.73 5.69
N GLU A 2 1.15 -3.69 6.60
CA GLU A 2 0.48 -4.98 6.44
C GLU A 2 -0.96 -4.88 5.93
N HIS A 3 -1.79 -3.98 6.46
CA HIS A 3 -3.18 -3.82 5.99
C HIS A 3 -3.22 -3.38 4.52
N VAL A 4 -2.32 -2.49 4.09
CA VAL A 4 -2.21 -2.04 2.70
C VAL A 4 -1.73 -3.18 1.80
N GLU A 5 -0.68 -3.90 2.21
CA GLU A 5 -0.17 -5.06 1.46
C GLU A 5 -1.26 -6.12 1.25
N MET A 6 -1.98 -6.45 2.33
CA MET A 6 -3.07 -7.43 2.28
C MET A 6 -4.19 -6.97 1.35
N SER A 7 -4.53 -5.68 1.39
CA SER A 7 -5.57 -5.09 0.56
C SER A 7 -5.22 -5.14 -0.93
N LEU A 8 -4.02 -4.68 -1.28
CA LEU A 8 -3.52 -4.70 -2.65
C LEU A 8 -3.39 -6.13 -3.17
N ARG A 9 -2.87 -7.05 -2.35
CA ARG A 9 -2.79 -8.46 -2.70
C ARG A 9 -4.15 -9.07 -2.95
N THR A 10 -5.11 -8.84 -2.08
CA THR A 10 -6.46 -9.42 -2.21
C THR A 10 -7.11 -8.95 -3.49
N TRP A 11 -7.21 -7.63 -3.71
CA TRP A 11 -7.86 -7.08 -4.90
C TRP A 11 -7.17 -7.43 -6.21
N ARG A 12 -5.83 -7.38 -6.24
CA ARG A 12 -5.08 -7.56 -7.48
C ARG A 12 -4.79 -9.01 -7.79
N CYS A 13 -4.89 -9.91 -6.81
CA CYS A 13 -4.67 -11.34 -7.00
C CYS A 13 -5.99 -12.13 -6.86
N HIS A 14 -7.05 -11.66 -7.53
CA HIS A 14 -8.31 -12.38 -7.76
C HIS A 14 -9.26 -12.52 -6.56
N GLY A 15 -8.95 -11.87 -5.43
CA GLY A 15 -9.85 -11.77 -4.28
C GLY A 15 -10.74 -10.53 -4.32
N ARG A 16 -11.52 -10.37 -3.26
CA ARG A 16 -12.37 -9.19 -3.02
C ARG A 16 -12.37 -8.82 -1.54
N ILE A 17 -12.56 -7.55 -1.24
CA ILE A 17 -12.77 -7.06 0.12
C ILE A 17 -14.17 -6.48 0.18
N ILE A 18 -14.93 -6.88 1.20
CA ILE A 18 -16.30 -6.41 1.41
C ILE A 18 -16.43 -5.79 2.79
N MET A 19 -17.21 -4.72 2.88
CA MET A 19 -17.69 -4.20 4.15
C MET A 19 -19.09 -4.77 4.36
N VAL A 20 -19.33 -5.39 5.52
CA VAL A 20 -20.62 -6.02 5.86
C VAL A 20 -21.32 -5.17 6.91
N PRO A 21 -22.28 -4.29 6.53
CA PRO A 21 -22.86 -3.30 7.45
C PRO A 21 -23.61 -3.92 8.65
N CYS A 22 -24.07 -5.16 8.50
CA CYS A 22 -24.77 -5.92 9.54
C CYS A 22 -23.83 -6.53 10.59
N ALA A 23 -22.54 -6.67 10.30
CA ALA A 23 -21.54 -7.19 11.24
C ALA A 23 -20.76 -6.02 11.84
N ARG A 24 -20.96 -5.76 13.14
CA ARG A 24 -20.41 -4.58 13.82
C ARG A 24 -19.50 -5.00 14.96
N ILE A 25 -18.28 -4.48 14.97
CA ILE A 25 -17.28 -4.68 16.03
C ILE A 25 -16.80 -3.29 16.43
N ALA A 26 -16.86 -2.96 17.72
CA ALA A 26 -16.32 -1.72 18.24
C ALA A 26 -14.80 -1.83 18.42
N HIS A 27 -14.06 -0.81 17.99
CA HIS A 27 -12.63 -0.71 18.20
C HIS A 27 -12.33 0.52 19.07
N MET A 28 -11.70 0.31 20.23
CA MET A 28 -11.23 1.41 21.08
C MET A 28 -9.86 1.87 20.59
N PHE A 29 -9.79 3.10 20.09
CA PHE A 29 -8.51 3.70 19.70
C PHE A 29 -7.72 4.10 20.94
N ARG A 30 -6.43 3.77 20.95
CA ARG A 30 -5.49 4.19 21.99
C ARG A 30 -5.02 5.62 21.71
N SER A 31 -4.79 6.41 22.75
CA SER A 31 -4.20 7.75 22.65
C SER A 31 -2.70 7.70 22.29
N ALA A 32 -1.99 6.68 22.76
CA ALA A 32 -0.58 6.44 22.44
C ALA A 32 -0.25 4.94 22.40
N SER A 33 0.84 4.58 21.71
CA SER A 33 1.39 3.22 21.76
C SER A 33 2.05 2.99 23.13
N PRO A 34 1.64 1.96 23.90
CA PRO A 34 2.28 1.65 25.18
C PRO A 34 3.63 0.93 25.01
N TYR A 35 3.98 0.53 23.79
CA TYR A 35 5.20 -0.20 23.48
C TYR A 35 6.24 0.71 22.83
N THR A 36 7.49 0.52 23.25
CA THR A 36 8.67 1.10 22.59
C THR A 36 8.83 0.49 21.21
N ARG A 37 9.03 1.36 20.21
CA ARG A 37 9.33 0.95 18.84
C ARG A 37 10.84 1.00 18.65
N HIS A 38 11.43 -0.07 18.14
CA HIS A 38 12.85 -0.11 17.79
C HIS A 38 13.00 0.10 16.28
N GLY A 39 13.64 1.21 15.91
CA GLY A 39 13.93 1.57 14.52
C GLY A 39 12.72 1.92 13.67
N ASP A 40 12.98 2.27 12.41
CA ASP A 40 11.98 2.74 11.45
C ASP A 40 11.26 1.59 10.72
N VAL A 41 10.74 0.64 11.51
CA VAL A 41 10.03 -0.54 10.99
C VAL A 41 8.84 -0.14 10.12
N MET A 42 8.14 0.94 10.49
CA MET A 42 7.01 1.45 9.72
C MET A 42 7.44 1.97 8.34
N LEU A 43 8.51 2.77 8.28
CA LEU A 43 9.01 3.30 7.00
C LEU A 43 9.53 2.18 6.12
N ARG A 44 10.29 1.23 6.68
CA ARG A 44 10.79 0.05 5.97
C ARG A 44 9.64 -0.77 5.39
N ASN A 45 8.60 -1.04 6.18
CA ASN A 45 7.44 -1.81 5.73
C ASN A 45 6.67 -1.09 4.62
N SER A 46 6.46 0.22 4.75
CA SER A 46 5.83 1.02 3.69
C SER A 46 6.66 1.05 2.41
N ALA A 47 7.98 1.19 2.50
CA ALA A 47 8.88 1.13 1.34
C ALA A 47 8.80 -0.23 0.63
N ARG A 48 8.74 -1.34 1.38
CA ARG A 48 8.56 -2.69 0.81
C ARG A 48 7.25 -2.83 0.05
N VAL A 49 6.15 -2.30 0.60
CA VAL A 49 4.86 -2.27 -0.10
C VAL A 49 4.95 -1.43 -1.38
N GLY A 50 5.61 -0.28 -1.30
CA GLY A 50 5.90 0.58 -2.45
C GLY A 50 6.57 -0.18 -3.59
N LEU A 51 7.73 -0.79 -3.30
CA LEU A 51 8.53 -1.54 -4.27
C LEU A 51 7.79 -2.74 -4.87
N VAL A 52 6.95 -3.43 -4.09
CA VAL A 52 6.27 -4.65 -4.54
C VAL A 52 4.96 -4.35 -5.26
N TRP A 53 4.25 -3.26 -4.94
CA TRP A 53 2.88 -3.06 -5.41
C TRP A 53 2.64 -1.75 -6.16
N LEU A 54 3.50 -0.74 -6.13
CA LEU A 54 3.15 0.53 -6.80
C LEU A 54 3.49 0.58 -8.29
N ASP A 55 4.22 -0.41 -8.82
CA ASP A 55 4.57 -0.47 -10.25
C ASP A 55 5.13 0.88 -10.75
N ASN A 56 4.63 1.38 -11.87
CA ASN A 56 5.04 2.66 -12.45
C ASN A 56 4.66 3.88 -11.58
N HIS A 57 3.82 3.74 -10.57
CA HIS A 57 3.45 4.82 -9.64
C HIS A 57 4.43 4.95 -8.46
N LEU A 58 5.49 4.15 -8.41
CA LEU A 58 6.49 4.23 -7.34
C LEU A 58 7.13 5.63 -7.21
N HIS A 59 7.33 6.33 -8.34
CA HIS A 59 7.86 7.70 -8.32
C HIS A 59 6.95 8.67 -7.55
N LYS A 60 5.62 8.47 -7.61
CA LYS A 60 4.64 9.28 -6.88
C LYS A 60 4.75 9.08 -5.38
N PHE A 61 5.01 7.84 -4.95
CA PHE A 61 5.26 7.52 -3.55
C PHE A 61 6.49 8.24 -3.01
N TYR A 62 7.60 8.26 -3.77
CA TYR A 62 8.78 9.03 -3.40
C TYR A 62 8.57 10.55 -3.46
N LYS A 63 7.77 11.06 -4.41
CA LYS A 63 7.43 12.49 -4.50
C LYS A 63 6.58 12.95 -3.31
N ALA A 64 5.63 12.11 -2.88
CA ALA A 64 4.77 12.41 -1.73
C ALA A 64 5.56 12.47 -0.42
N ASP A 65 6.60 11.64 -0.29
CA ASP A 65 7.45 11.63 0.89
C ASP A 65 8.89 11.22 0.53
N PRO A 66 9.79 12.20 0.31
CA PRO A 66 11.16 11.95 -0.11
C PRO A 66 12.01 11.15 0.89
N GLN A 67 11.57 11.00 2.14
CA GLN A 67 12.34 10.24 3.14
C GLN A 67 12.51 8.77 2.74
N TYR A 68 11.55 8.21 1.99
CA TYR A 68 11.60 6.83 1.50
C TYR A 68 12.75 6.55 0.53
N LEU A 69 13.37 7.58 -0.08
CA LEU A 69 14.56 7.41 -0.93
C LEU A 69 15.79 6.94 -0.13
N LYS A 70 15.84 7.22 1.17
CA LYS A 70 16.96 6.91 2.06
C LYS A 70 16.76 5.61 2.85
N ILE A 71 15.60 4.98 2.71
CA ILE A 71 15.22 3.80 3.49
C ILE A 71 15.66 2.53 2.77
N ASP A 72 16.47 1.70 3.46
CA ASP A 72 16.75 0.33 3.00
C ASP A 72 15.53 -0.58 3.27
N ALA A 73 14.78 -0.86 2.20
CA ALA A 73 13.64 -1.78 2.24
C ALA A 73 14.04 -3.26 2.40
N GLY A 74 15.33 -3.59 2.23
CA GLY A 74 15.85 -4.94 2.15
C GLY A 74 15.34 -5.73 0.94
N ASN A 75 15.57 -7.04 0.95
CA ASN A 75 15.20 -7.92 -0.16
C ASN A 75 13.67 -8.10 -0.29
N VAL A 76 13.14 -7.87 -1.50
CA VAL A 76 11.72 -8.05 -1.87
C VAL A 76 11.51 -9.08 -3.00
N LYS A 77 12.56 -9.80 -3.42
CA LYS A 77 12.53 -10.72 -4.58
C LYS A 77 11.46 -11.80 -4.46
N GLU A 78 11.30 -12.42 -3.28
CA GLU A 78 10.29 -13.45 -3.06
C GLU A 78 8.86 -12.92 -3.21
N ARG A 79 8.62 -11.68 -2.76
CA ARG A 79 7.30 -11.03 -2.89
C ARG A 79 6.99 -10.71 -4.35
N LEU A 80 7.97 -10.24 -5.12
CA LEU A 80 7.85 -10.03 -6.56
C LEU A 80 7.61 -11.36 -7.30
N ALA A 81 8.34 -12.42 -6.95
CA ALA A 81 8.16 -13.75 -7.53
C ALA A 81 6.76 -14.32 -7.24
N LEU A 82 6.27 -14.16 -6.00
CA LEU A 82 4.92 -14.54 -5.63
C LEU A 82 3.86 -13.80 -6.47
N ARG A 83 4.02 -12.48 -6.63
CA ARG A 83 3.11 -11.65 -7.44
C ARG A 83 3.06 -12.14 -8.89
N LYS A 84 4.22 -12.47 -9.48
CA LYS A 84 4.32 -13.03 -10.82
C LYS A 84 3.66 -14.41 -10.92
N ARG A 85 3.95 -15.30 -9.97
CA ARG A 85 3.38 -16.66 -9.93
C ARG A 85 1.85 -16.65 -9.82
N LEU A 86 1.30 -15.73 -9.02
CA LEU A 86 -0.14 -15.56 -8.84
C LEU A 86 -0.80 -14.79 -9.99
N LYS A 87 -0.05 -14.33 -10.99
CA LYS A 87 -0.55 -13.53 -12.13
C LYS A 87 -1.40 -12.34 -11.68
N CYS A 88 -0.96 -11.64 -10.64
CA CYS A 88 -1.71 -10.50 -10.11
C CYS A 88 -1.77 -9.34 -11.12
N LYS A 89 -2.86 -8.60 -11.09
CA LYS A 89 -3.14 -7.44 -11.96
C LYS A 89 -2.23 -6.25 -11.61
N SER A 90 -2.08 -5.30 -12.53
CA SER A 90 -1.25 -4.09 -12.34
C SER A 90 -1.87 -3.09 -11.36
N MET A 91 -1.07 -2.14 -10.88
CA MET A 91 -1.57 -1.00 -10.09
C MET A 91 -2.50 -0.11 -10.92
N ASP A 92 -2.24 0.04 -12.22
CA ASP A 92 -3.15 0.76 -13.13
C ASP A 92 -4.54 0.12 -13.14
N TRP A 93 -4.61 -1.20 -13.31
CA TRP A 93 -5.88 -1.93 -13.25
C TRP A 93 -6.60 -1.69 -11.93
N TYR A 94 -5.89 -1.71 -10.80
CA TYR A 94 -6.49 -1.43 -9.48
C TYR A 94 -7.08 -0.02 -9.42
N LEU A 95 -6.34 0.97 -9.90
CA LEU A 95 -6.82 2.36 -9.93
C LEU A 95 -7.91 2.59 -10.97
N ASP A 96 -8.04 1.76 -12.01
CA ASP A 96 -9.13 1.91 -12.99
C ASP A 96 -10.40 1.17 -12.58
N ASN A 97 -10.29 0.08 -11.84
CA ASN A 97 -11.40 -0.85 -11.62
C ASN A 97 -11.85 -0.94 -10.15
N ILE A 98 -10.97 -0.67 -9.19
CA ILE A 98 -11.24 -0.86 -7.76
C ILE A 98 -11.27 0.46 -6.99
N TYR A 99 -10.35 1.38 -7.27
CA TYR A 99 -10.28 2.66 -6.54
C TYR A 99 -10.05 3.89 -7.48
N PRO A 100 -10.95 4.12 -8.46
CA PRO A 100 -10.82 5.21 -9.44
C PRO A 100 -10.85 6.61 -8.85
N GLU A 101 -11.58 6.83 -7.76
CA GLU A 101 -11.65 8.10 -7.07
C GLU A 101 -10.31 8.54 -6.46
N LEU A 102 -9.37 7.60 -6.26
CA LEU A 102 -8.02 7.95 -5.81
C LEU A 102 -7.24 8.72 -6.88
N LYS A 103 -7.48 8.44 -8.17
CA LYS A 103 -6.85 9.19 -9.28
C LYS A 103 -7.25 10.67 -9.26
N LEU A 104 -8.49 10.97 -8.87
CA LEU A 104 -9.03 12.33 -8.81
C LEU A 104 -8.46 13.15 -7.65
N LYS A 105 -7.94 12.49 -6.60
CA LYS A 105 -7.39 13.14 -5.41
C LYS A 105 -5.88 13.35 -5.49
N TRP A 106 -5.21 12.82 -6.50
CA TRP A 106 -3.79 13.09 -6.70
C TRP A 106 -3.64 14.50 -7.27
N PRO A 107 -2.84 15.40 -6.67
CA PRO A 107 -2.53 16.68 -7.28
C PRO A 107 -1.74 16.40 -8.56
N THR A 108 -2.44 16.39 -9.69
CA THR A 108 -1.85 16.36 -11.02
C THR A 108 -1.32 17.76 -11.31
N ASP A 109 -0.10 18.05 -10.87
CA ASP A 109 0.63 19.28 -11.19
C ASP A 109 -0.13 20.59 -10.81
N PRO A 110 0.45 21.80 -10.94
CA PRO A 110 0.14 22.93 -10.05
C PRO A 110 -1.31 23.46 -10.21
N PRO A 111 -1.83 24.17 -9.18
CA PRO A 111 -3.13 24.82 -9.30
C PRO A 111 -3.11 25.80 -10.48
N ARG A 112 -4.21 25.81 -11.25
CA ARG A 112 -4.51 26.91 -12.16
C ARG A 112 -4.74 28.19 -11.37
#